data_AF-A0A8X6WHW7-F1
#
_entry.id   AF-A0A8X6WHW7-F1
#
_cell.length_a   1.000
_cell.length_b   1.000
_cell.length_c   1.000
_cell.angle_alpha   90.00
_cell.angle_beta   90.00
_cell.angle_gamma   90.00
#
_symmetry.space_group_name_H-M   'P 1'
#
loop_
_entity.id
_entity.type
_entity.pdbx_description
1 polymer ?
#
loop_
_entity_poly.entity_id
_entity_poly.type
_entity_poly.pdbx_seq_one_letter_code
_entity_poly.pdbx_strand_id
1 'polypeptide(L)'
;MDGKGLISPTTAIDTIATHSRFLILSIPNNERSRKSPFAIQKALQGIGGNPKSVKKLRSGDLLMETISALQTKSFLLAKTFIDSNLTVTPHKSLNSCRGVISEPDLLYASEGEILEGLSDQGVTQVRRITILKDSTRLPTKHIILSFNSPKLPTTIKAGYLNCKIRPNIQNPLRCFKCQRFGHSQNSCRGQLTCSRCASVGHSSTDCTLEPKCVNCTQSHPSDSKLCQKWKLEKQIQEIKTNKNISYFEARRLTSI
;
A
#
# COMPACT_ATOMS: atom_id res chain seq x y z
N MET A 1 10.86 10.25 39.48
CA MET A 1 9.39 10.38 39.53
C MET A 1 8.96 10.33 38.09
N ASP A 2 8.78 9.14 37.53
CA ASP A 2 8.67 8.99 36.08
C ASP A 2 7.46 8.12 35.78
N GLY A 3 6.32 8.78 35.75
CA GLY A 3 5.03 8.21 35.39
C GLY A 3 5.03 7.86 33.91
N LYS A 4 5.23 6.58 33.59
CA LYS A 4 4.79 6.01 32.31
C LYS A 4 3.26 6.13 32.27
N GLY A 5 2.77 7.18 31.62
CA GLY A 5 1.35 7.39 31.38
C GLY A 5 0.76 6.17 30.66
N LEU A 6 -0.09 5.44 31.37
CA LEU A 6 -0.95 4.40 30.80
C LEU A 6 -1.90 5.08 29.80
N ILE A 7 -1.63 4.91 28.50
CA ILE A 7 -2.50 5.42 27.43
C ILE A 7 -3.85 4.71 27.56
N SER A 8 -4.90 5.46 27.87
CA SER A 8 -6.23 4.88 28.01
C SER A 8 -6.72 4.30 26.66
N PRO A 9 -7.52 3.21 26.64
CA PRO A 9 -8.05 2.61 25.41
C PRO A 9 -8.80 3.61 24.52
N THR A 10 -9.46 4.59 25.14
CA THR A 10 -10.18 5.67 24.46
C THR A 10 -9.23 6.61 23.70
N THR A 11 -8.09 6.96 24.30
CA THR A 11 -7.05 7.81 23.69
C THR A 11 -6.42 7.14 22.45
N ALA A 12 -6.31 5.81 22.46
CA ALA A 12 -5.81 5.06 21.31
C ALA A 12 -6.80 5.07 20.13
N ILE A 13 -8.10 4.91 20.40
CA ILE A 13 -9.14 4.96 19.36
C ILE A 13 -9.23 6.35 18.74
N ASP A 14 -9.13 7.40 19.55
CA ASP A 14 -9.15 8.78 19.06
C ASP A 14 -7.99 9.06 18.09
N THR A 15 -6.78 8.63 18.46
CA THR A 15 -5.61 8.70 17.60
C THR A 15 -5.78 7.87 16.32
N ILE A 16 -6.39 6.69 16.37
CA ILE A 16 -6.63 5.90 15.16
C ILE A 16 -7.66 6.61 14.27
N ALA A 17 -8.70 7.17 14.87
CA ALA A 17 -9.80 7.83 14.18
C ALA A 17 -9.35 9.11 13.47
N THR A 18 -8.34 9.83 13.93
CA THR A 18 -7.84 11.01 13.20
C THR A 18 -7.20 10.66 11.86
N HIS A 19 -6.55 9.49 11.74
CA HIS A 19 -5.73 9.16 10.56
C HIS A 19 -6.28 8.01 9.70
N SER A 20 -7.15 7.16 10.24
CA SER A 20 -7.72 6.01 9.50
C SER A 20 -9.09 6.36 8.92
N ARG A 21 -9.30 6.13 7.62
CA ARG A 21 -10.61 6.26 6.95
C ARG A 21 -11.18 4.91 6.52
N PHE A 22 -10.33 3.92 6.28
CA PHE A 22 -10.70 2.59 5.78
C PHE A 22 -10.77 1.58 6.93
N LEU A 23 -11.92 0.96 7.12
CA LEU A 23 -12.17 -0.02 8.18
C LEU A 23 -12.56 -1.37 7.58
N ILE A 24 -12.12 -2.45 8.21
CA ILE A 24 -12.63 -3.80 8.02
C ILE A 24 -13.60 -4.10 9.16
N LEU A 25 -14.84 -4.38 8.78
CA LEU A 25 -15.83 -4.93 9.68
C LEU A 25 -15.78 -6.44 9.50
N SER A 26 -15.61 -7.17 10.61
CA SER A 26 -15.61 -8.64 10.72
C SER A 26 -16.70 -9.10 11.71
N ILE A 27 -17.49 -10.10 11.32
CA ILE A 27 -18.57 -10.70 12.12
C ILE A 27 -18.26 -12.20 12.12
N PRO A 28 -18.21 -12.83 13.30
CA PRO A 28 -17.90 -14.25 13.42
C PRO A 28 -18.85 -15.16 12.61
N ASN A 29 -18.38 -16.37 12.33
CA ASN A 29 -19.19 -17.52 11.90
C ASN A 29 -20.00 -17.40 10.59
N ASN A 30 -19.64 -16.50 9.68
CA ASN A 30 -20.30 -16.42 8.37
C ASN A 30 -21.82 -16.14 8.42
N GLU A 31 -22.37 -15.77 9.59
CA GLU A 31 -23.80 -15.49 9.83
C GLU A 31 -24.32 -14.29 9.02
N ARG A 32 -23.40 -13.49 8.49
CA ARG A 32 -23.66 -12.40 7.53
C ARG A 32 -24.33 -12.85 6.25
N SER A 33 -24.02 -14.05 5.77
CA SER A 33 -24.56 -14.58 4.52
C SER A 33 -26.09 -14.68 4.56
N ARG A 34 -26.65 -14.67 5.77
CA ARG A 34 -28.10 -14.73 6.04
C ARG A 34 -28.72 -13.36 6.32
N LYS A 35 -27.94 -12.28 6.40
CA LYS A 35 -28.46 -10.93 6.67
C LYS A 35 -28.66 -10.18 5.35
N SER A 36 -29.84 -9.59 5.19
CA SER A 36 -30.20 -8.79 4.01
C SER A 36 -29.28 -7.56 3.85
N PRO A 37 -28.90 -7.17 2.62
CA PRO A 37 -28.17 -5.93 2.36
C PRO A 37 -28.83 -4.68 2.97
N PHE A 38 -30.16 -4.64 3.01
CA PHE A 38 -30.91 -3.54 3.61
C PHE A 38 -30.79 -3.51 5.14
N ALA A 39 -30.74 -4.67 5.79
CA ALA A 39 -30.51 -4.76 7.23
C ALA A 39 -29.10 -4.29 7.60
N ILE A 40 -28.11 -4.66 6.78
CA ILE A 40 -26.72 -4.18 6.92
C ILE A 40 -26.69 -2.65 6.79
N GLN A 41 -27.34 -2.07 5.78
CA GLN A 41 -27.39 -0.61 5.61
C GLN A 41 -28.00 0.10 6.82
N LYS A 42 -29.15 -0.37 7.32
CA LYS A 42 -29.79 0.20 8.52
C LYS A 42 -28.90 0.12 9.76
N ALA A 43 -28.23 -1.01 9.96
CA ALA A 43 -27.33 -1.20 11.09
C ALA A 43 -26.11 -0.26 11.03
N LEU A 44 -25.53 -0.09 9.84
CA LEU A 44 -24.44 0.88 9.63
C LEU A 44 -24.90 2.31 9.92
N GLN A 45 -26.09 2.67 9.44
CA GLN A 45 -26.69 3.98 9.68
C GLN A 45 -26.90 4.24 11.18
N GLY A 46 -27.32 3.23 11.95
CA GLY A 46 -27.51 3.32 13.40
C GLY A 46 -26.21 3.48 14.20
N ILE A 47 -25.06 3.02 13.68
CA ILE A 47 -23.76 3.15 14.37
C ILE A 47 -23.13 4.52 14.11
N GLY A 48 -23.00 4.89 12.84
CA GLY A 48 -22.20 6.05 12.44
C GLY A 48 -22.75 6.79 11.23
N GLY A 49 -24.01 6.54 10.85
CA GLY A 49 -24.59 7.08 9.63
C GLY A 49 -24.08 6.37 8.36
N ASN A 50 -24.25 7.02 7.22
CA ASN A 50 -23.87 6.46 5.92
C ASN A 50 -22.37 6.64 5.67
N PRO A 51 -21.60 5.55 5.49
CA PRO A 51 -20.21 5.65 5.08
C PRO A 51 -20.08 6.09 3.62
N LYS A 52 -18.91 6.59 3.23
CA LYS A 52 -18.62 7.00 1.85
C LYS A 52 -18.70 5.84 0.87
N SER A 53 -18.21 4.67 1.27
CA SER A 53 -18.36 3.45 0.49
C SER A 53 -18.38 2.22 1.39
N VAL A 54 -19.08 1.18 0.94
CA VAL A 54 -19.13 -0.13 1.59
C VAL A 54 -19.00 -1.20 0.51
N LYS A 55 -18.06 -2.13 0.67
CA LYS A 55 -17.79 -3.21 -0.29
C LYS A 55 -17.64 -4.55 0.43
N LYS A 56 -18.27 -5.59 -0.09
CA LYS A 56 -18.07 -6.96 0.40
C LYS A 56 -16.78 -7.54 -0.17
N LEU A 57 -15.90 -8.00 0.71
CA LEU A 57 -14.66 -8.69 0.36
C LEU A 57 -14.92 -10.17 0.08
N ARG A 58 -13.95 -10.84 -0.57
CA ARG A 58 -14.02 -12.29 -0.83
C ARG A 58 -14.08 -13.12 0.45
N SER A 59 -13.52 -12.63 1.56
CA SER A 59 -13.65 -13.25 2.88
C SER A 59 -15.07 -13.21 3.44
N GLY A 60 -15.95 -12.39 2.87
CA GLY A 60 -17.26 -12.07 3.43
C GLY A 60 -17.27 -10.84 4.34
N ASP A 61 -16.10 -10.28 4.67
CA ASP A 61 -15.98 -9.02 5.42
C ASP A 61 -16.46 -7.81 4.64
N LEU A 62 -16.77 -6.72 5.35
CA LEU A 62 -17.09 -5.45 4.73
C LEU A 62 -15.91 -4.50 4.86
N LEU A 63 -15.41 -4.03 3.72
CA LEU A 63 -14.51 -2.89 3.64
C LEU A 63 -15.36 -1.63 3.56
N MET A 64 -15.09 -0.69 4.46
CA MET A 64 -15.80 0.59 4.53
C MET A 64 -14.83 1.76 4.47
N GLU A 65 -15.19 2.81 3.74
CA GLU A 65 -14.56 4.12 3.81
C GLU A 65 -15.47 5.09 4.58
N THR A 66 -14.93 5.73 5.60
CA THR A 66 -15.64 6.65 6.50
C THR A 66 -15.33 8.12 6.15
N ILE A 67 -16.31 9.01 6.33
CA ILE A 67 -16.23 10.42 5.93
C ILE A 67 -15.51 11.32 6.94
N SER A 68 -15.49 10.96 8.22
CA SER A 68 -14.93 11.80 9.28
C SER A 68 -14.33 11.00 10.44
N ALA A 69 -13.47 11.67 11.23
CA ALA A 69 -12.90 11.10 12.45
C ALA A 69 -13.98 10.66 13.44
N LEU A 70 -15.02 11.47 13.61
CA LEU A 70 -16.16 11.14 14.47
C LEU A 70 -16.86 9.86 14.01
N GLN A 71 -17.13 9.73 12.70
CA GLN A 71 -17.74 8.51 12.16
C GLN A 71 -16.85 7.27 12.38
N THR A 72 -15.54 7.38 12.15
CA THR A 72 -14.60 6.28 12.39
C THR A 72 -14.57 5.87 13.85
N LYS A 73 -14.55 6.85 14.76
CA LYS A 73 -14.61 6.58 16.20
C LYS A 73 -15.87 5.81 16.55
N SER A 74 -17.03 6.23 16.06
CA SER A 74 -18.30 5.52 16.30
C SER A 74 -18.23 4.07 15.83
N PHE A 75 -17.68 3.80 14.64
CA PHE A 75 -17.52 2.44 14.15
C PHE A 75 -16.50 1.61 14.93
N LEU A 76 -15.37 2.20 15.35
CA LEU A 76 -14.36 1.50 16.16
C LEU A 76 -14.86 1.15 17.56
N LEU A 77 -15.76 1.95 18.13
CA LEU A 77 -16.38 1.69 19.43
C LEU A 77 -17.53 0.66 19.35
N ALA A 78 -18.06 0.39 18.16
CA ALA A 78 -19.18 -0.53 17.98
C ALA A 78 -18.74 -1.97 18.26
N LYS A 79 -19.39 -2.60 19.24
CA LYS A 79 -19.15 -4.00 19.64
C LYS A 79 -20.19 -4.97 19.12
N THR A 80 -21.36 -4.48 18.74
CA THR A 80 -22.49 -5.29 18.30
C THR A 80 -22.98 -4.83 16.91
N PHE A 81 -23.46 -5.79 16.13
CA PHE A 81 -24.00 -5.57 14.79
C PHE A 81 -25.04 -6.63 14.48
N ILE A 82 -26.31 -6.23 14.39
CA ILE A 82 -27.46 -7.13 14.10
C ILE A 82 -27.43 -8.40 14.97
N ASP A 83 -27.41 -8.19 16.29
CA ASP A 83 -27.42 -9.24 17.32
C ASP A 83 -26.18 -10.15 17.32
N SER A 84 -25.11 -9.75 16.62
CA SER A 84 -23.84 -10.47 16.56
C SER A 84 -22.70 -9.60 17.09
N ASN A 85 -21.65 -10.25 17.61
CA ASN A 85 -20.42 -9.55 17.97
C ASN A 85 -19.74 -9.00 16.71
N LEU A 86 -19.38 -7.73 16.76
CA LEU A 86 -18.70 -7.02 15.68
C LEU A 86 -17.26 -6.76 16.08
N THR A 87 -16.34 -7.05 15.16
CA THR A 87 -14.95 -6.61 15.25
C THR A 87 -14.69 -5.60 14.15
N VAL A 88 -14.26 -4.39 14.51
CA VAL A 88 -13.89 -3.34 13.57
C VAL A 88 -12.41 -3.06 13.70
N THR A 89 -11.67 -3.15 12.58
CA THR A 89 -10.23 -2.92 12.57
C THR A 89 -9.83 -1.97 11.44
N PRO A 90 -8.80 -1.11 11.62
CA PRO A 90 -8.26 -0.33 10.52
C PRO A 90 -7.72 -1.21 9.41
N HIS A 91 -8.00 -0.85 8.15
CA HIS A 91 -7.42 -1.54 7.02
C HIS A 91 -5.90 -1.31 6.96
N LYS A 92 -5.12 -2.40 6.96
CA LYS A 92 -3.65 -2.36 7.11
C LYS A 92 -2.91 -1.52 6.07
N SER A 93 -3.39 -1.48 4.82
CA SER A 93 -2.66 -0.81 3.73
C SER A 93 -3.36 0.41 3.13
N LEU A 94 -4.65 0.61 3.37
CA LEU A 94 -5.43 1.68 2.72
C LEU A 94 -5.41 2.97 3.53
N ASN A 95 -5.06 2.87 4.82
CA ASN A 95 -4.84 4.01 5.72
C ASN A 95 -3.40 4.52 5.72
N SER A 96 -2.57 4.02 4.80
CA SER A 96 -1.19 4.46 4.66
C SER A 96 -0.91 4.82 3.22
N CYS A 97 -0.14 5.88 3.00
CA CYS A 97 0.35 6.23 1.67
C CYS A 97 1.85 6.48 1.73
N ARG A 98 2.50 6.46 0.56
CA ARG A 98 3.95 6.69 0.44
C ARG A 98 4.23 7.78 -0.58
N GLY A 99 5.06 8.71 -0.19
CA GLY A 99 5.56 9.80 -1.00
C GLY A 99 7.06 9.67 -1.25
N VAL A 100 7.55 10.39 -2.25
CA VAL A 100 8.99 10.59 -2.51
C VAL A 100 9.27 12.08 -2.51
N ILE A 101 10.23 12.50 -1.71
CA ILE A 101 10.87 13.82 -1.81
C ILE A 101 12.24 13.67 -2.47
N SER A 102 12.71 14.73 -3.11
CA SER A 102 14.00 14.75 -3.83
C SER A 102 14.75 16.01 -3.47
N GLU A 103 15.49 15.97 -2.37
CA GLU A 103 16.08 17.16 -1.73
C GLU A 103 17.58 16.95 -1.50
N PRO A 104 18.46 17.64 -2.25
CA PRO A 104 19.91 17.57 -2.06
C PRO A 104 20.38 17.94 -0.65
N ASP A 105 19.74 18.90 0.01
CA ASP A 105 20.16 19.36 1.35
C ASP A 105 19.95 18.27 2.42
N LEU A 106 19.05 17.32 2.16
CA LEU A 106 18.84 16.16 3.01
C LEU A 106 19.75 14.98 2.62
N LEU A 107 20.77 15.13 1.77
CA LEU A 107 21.59 13.99 1.31
C LEU A 107 22.31 13.27 2.46
N TYR A 108 22.82 14.05 3.43
CA TYR A 108 23.63 13.54 4.54
C TYR A 108 22.87 13.40 5.86
N ALA A 109 21.64 13.92 5.94
CA ALA A 109 20.78 13.74 7.10
C ALA A 109 20.46 12.24 7.30
N SER A 110 20.47 11.79 8.55
CA SER A 110 20.16 10.38 8.84
C SER A 110 18.66 10.11 8.68
N GLU A 111 18.26 8.85 8.42
CA GLU A 111 16.83 8.50 8.37
C GLU A 111 16.12 8.76 9.71
N GLY A 112 16.84 8.61 10.83
CA GLY A 112 16.32 8.87 12.18
C GLY A 112 16.04 10.35 12.42
N GLU A 113 17.00 11.22 12.09
CA GLU A 113 16.85 12.68 12.17
C GLU A 113 15.68 13.18 11.30
N ILE A 114 15.58 12.68 10.06
CA ILE A 114 14.48 13.05 9.17
C ILE A 114 13.14 12.55 9.73
N LEU A 115 13.10 11.35 10.31
CA LEU A 115 11.88 10.81 10.91
C LEU A 115 11.44 11.66 12.10
N GLU A 116 12.38 12.02 12.98
CA GLU A 116 12.12 12.87 14.15
C GLU A 116 11.55 14.23 13.71
N GLY A 117 12.22 14.92 12.79
CA GLY A 117 11.83 16.24 12.32
C GLY A 117 10.57 16.30 11.46
N LEU A 118 10.05 15.16 11.00
CA LEU A 118 8.83 15.07 10.18
C LEU A 118 7.68 14.30 10.85
N SER A 119 7.89 13.80 12.07
CA SER A 119 6.93 12.95 12.79
C SER A 119 5.62 13.67 13.12
N ASP A 120 5.71 14.96 13.45
CA ASP A 120 4.59 15.87 13.72
C ASP A 120 3.69 16.09 12.49
N GLN A 121 4.26 15.92 11.30
CA GLN A 121 3.57 16.01 10.01
C GLN A 121 3.03 14.64 9.54
N GLY A 122 2.99 13.64 10.43
CA GLY A 122 2.37 12.33 10.18
C GLY A 122 3.25 11.32 9.44
N VAL A 123 4.56 11.59 9.34
CA VAL A 123 5.54 10.61 8.83
C VAL A 123 5.76 9.53 9.89
N THR A 124 5.69 8.28 9.47
CA THR A 124 5.86 7.09 10.33
C THR A 124 7.07 6.25 9.97
N GLN A 125 7.59 6.42 8.76
CA GLN A 125 8.79 5.74 8.31
C GLN A 125 9.48 6.57 7.25
N VAL A 126 10.81 6.60 7.32
CA VAL A 126 11.69 7.21 6.34
C VAL A 126 12.55 6.10 5.73
N ARG A 127 12.75 6.14 4.41
CA ARG A 127 13.67 5.25 3.71
C ARG A 127 14.36 5.96 2.57
N ARG A 128 15.68 6.10 2.65
CA ARG A 128 16.53 6.64 1.60
C ARG A 128 16.68 5.63 0.47
N ILE A 129 16.55 6.11 -0.76
CA ILE A 129 16.88 5.30 -1.94
C ILE A 129 18.40 5.33 -2.11
N THR A 130 18.99 4.14 -2.20
CA THR A 130 20.41 3.97 -2.49
C THR A 130 20.58 3.39 -3.89
N ILE A 131 21.73 3.69 -4.49
CA ILE A 131 22.16 3.11 -5.76
C ILE A 131 23.42 2.28 -5.52
N LEU A 132 23.56 1.19 -6.27
CA LEU A 132 24.80 0.42 -6.29
C LEU A 132 25.64 0.94 -7.45
N LYS A 133 26.84 1.45 -7.14
CA LYS A 133 27.83 1.87 -8.14
C LYS A 133 29.17 1.26 -7.73
N ASP A 134 29.81 0.53 -8.64
CA ASP A 134 31.11 -0.11 -8.42
C ASP A 134 31.15 -0.93 -7.11
N SER A 135 30.12 -1.76 -6.91
CA SER A 135 29.90 -2.58 -5.70
C SER A 135 29.69 -1.82 -4.39
N THR A 136 29.64 -0.49 -4.43
CA THR A 136 29.42 0.38 -3.27
C THR A 136 27.99 0.93 -3.27
N ARG A 137 27.31 0.90 -2.10
CA ARG A 137 25.97 1.48 -1.93
C ARG A 137 26.09 2.97 -1.63
N LEU A 138 25.67 3.81 -2.56
CA LEU A 138 25.68 5.26 -2.41
C LEU A 138 24.28 5.79 -2.08
N PRO A 139 24.15 6.72 -1.10
CA PRO A 139 22.91 7.41 -0.85
C PRO A 139 22.51 8.31 -2.02
N THR A 140 21.22 8.50 -2.22
CA THR A 140 20.70 9.50 -3.15
C THR A 140 19.93 10.59 -2.39
N LYS A 141 19.65 11.69 -3.09
CA LYS A 141 18.75 12.75 -2.63
C LYS A 141 17.28 12.33 -2.54
N HIS A 142 16.95 11.11 -2.98
CA HIS A 142 15.58 10.63 -3.03
C HIS A 142 15.23 9.86 -1.75
N ILE A 143 14.20 10.33 -1.06
CA ILE A 143 13.76 9.77 0.22
C ILE A 143 12.29 9.39 0.08
N ILE A 144 11.96 8.17 0.47
CA ILE A 144 10.59 7.68 0.56
C ILE A 144 10.09 7.95 1.97
N LEU A 145 8.94 8.61 2.05
CA LEU A 145 8.22 8.87 3.30
C LEU A 145 6.96 8.01 3.33
N SER A 146 6.72 7.32 4.44
CA SER A 146 5.46 6.63 4.71
C SER A 146 4.62 7.46 5.67
N PHE A 147 3.37 7.70 5.30
CA PHE A 147 2.40 8.43 6.11
C PHE A 147 1.34 7.48 6.64
N ASN A 148 0.88 7.69 7.86
CA ASN A 148 -0.29 7.00 8.40
C ASN A 148 -1.59 7.70 7.97
N SER A 149 -1.70 8.10 6.70
CA SER A 149 -2.88 8.75 6.14
C SER A 149 -3.22 8.12 4.79
N PRO A 150 -4.50 7.98 4.43
CA PRO A 150 -4.91 7.54 3.10
C PRO A 150 -4.64 8.58 2.01
N LYS A 151 -4.49 9.86 2.37
CA LYS A 151 -4.27 10.95 1.43
C LYS A 151 -2.83 11.45 1.53
N LEU A 152 -2.15 11.46 0.38
CA LEU A 152 -0.79 11.94 0.29
C LEU A 152 -0.76 13.48 0.35
N PRO A 153 0.04 14.09 1.24
CA PRO A 153 0.30 15.53 1.20
C PRO A 153 0.99 15.94 -0.09
N THR A 154 0.77 17.17 -0.55
CA THR A 154 1.44 17.73 -1.74
C THR A 154 2.85 18.23 -1.44
N THR A 155 3.07 18.70 -0.21
CA THR A 155 4.34 19.25 0.27
C THR A 155 4.56 18.87 1.73
N ILE A 156 5.81 18.96 2.19
CA ILE A 156 6.20 18.77 3.59
C ILE A 156 7.33 19.72 3.95
N LYS A 157 7.36 20.22 5.19
CA LYS A 157 8.42 21.11 5.66
C LYS A 157 9.50 20.32 6.38
N ALA A 158 10.74 20.40 5.91
CA ALA A 158 11.90 19.81 6.56
C ALA A 158 12.84 20.94 7.01
N GLY A 159 12.77 21.33 8.28
CA GLY A 159 13.41 22.55 8.76
C GLY A 159 12.88 23.78 8.00
N TYR A 160 13.78 24.52 7.35
CA TYR A 160 13.43 25.68 6.53
C TYR A 160 13.01 25.32 5.08
N LEU A 161 13.12 24.05 4.68
CA LEU A 161 12.87 23.60 3.32
C LEU A 161 11.39 23.25 3.10
N ASN A 162 10.85 23.61 1.94
CA ASN A 162 9.53 23.17 1.49
C ASN A 162 9.65 22.12 0.38
N CYS A 163 9.56 20.85 0.77
CA CYS A 163 9.78 19.71 -0.13
C CYS A 163 8.49 19.30 -0.83
N LYS A 164 8.49 19.29 -2.17
CA LYS A 164 7.39 18.73 -2.95
C LYS A 164 7.36 17.20 -2.84
N ILE A 165 6.21 16.66 -2.48
CA ILE A 165 5.99 15.21 -2.40
C ILE A 165 5.40 14.72 -3.72
N ARG A 166 5.95 13.63 -4.24
CA ARG A 166 5.37 12.88 -5.38
C ARG A 166 4.89 11.51 -4.93
N PRO A 167 3.80 10.95 -5.49
CA PRO A 167 3.39 9.59 -5.19
C PRO A 167 4.50 8.58 -5.46
N ASN A 168 4.70 7.65 -4.53
CA ASN A 168 5.70 6.59 -4.69
C ASN A 168 5.16 5.43 -5.54
N ILE A 169 5.19 5.59 -6.86
CA ILE A 169 4.74 4.57 -7.81
C ILE A 169 5.79 3.47 -7.93
N GLN A 170 5.50 2.33 -7.29
CA GLN A 170 6.37 1.15 -7.34
C GLN A 170 6.53 0.61 -8.77
N ASN A 171 7.66 -0.05 -9.04
CA ASN A 171 7.82 -0.80 -10.27
C ASN A 171 6.96 -2.08 -10.24
N PRO A 172 6.54 -2.60 -11.41
CA PRO A 172 5.87 -3.90 -11.50
C PRO A 172 6.61 -4.98 -10.72
N LEU A 173 5.88 -5.71 -9.88
CA LEU A 173 6.45 -6.84 -9.15
C LEU A 173 6.71 -7.98 -10.13
N ARG A 174 7.99 -8.21 -10.44
CA ARG A 174 8.46 -9.34 -11.24
C ARG A 174 8.97 -10.44 -10.31
N CYS A 175 8.54 -11.67 -10.54
CA CYS A 175 9.06 -12.83 -9.84
C CYS A 175 10.49 -13.12 -10.32
N PHE A 176 11.48 -13.13 -9.42
CA PHE A 176 12.87 -13.45 -9.79
C PHE A 176 13.11 -14.94 -10.11
N LYS A 177 12.15 -15.82 -9.82
CA LYS A 177 12.19 -17.25 -10.19
C LYS A 177 11.65 -17.50 -11.60
N CYS A 178 10.38 -17.15 -11.85
CA CYS A 178 9.70 -17.48 -13.11
C CYS A 178 9.57 -16.30 -14.09
N GLN A 179 10.07 -15.12 -13.74
CA GLN A 179 10.10 -13.90 -14.56
C GLN A 179 8.74 -13.27 -14.91
N ARG A 180 7.63 -13.87 -14.45
CA ARG A 180 6.28 -13.34 -14.65
C ARG A 180 5.95 -12.22 -13.65
N PHE A 181 5.08 -11.31 -14.06
CA PHE A 181 4.57 -10.25 -13.18
C PHE A 181 3.51 -10.76 -12.18
N GLY A 182 3.34 -10.03 -11.08
CA GLY A 182 2.20 -10.16 -10.18
C GLY A 182 2.44 -10.94 -8.88
N HIS A 183 3.61 -11.57 -8.71
CA HIS A 183 3.95 -12.29 -7.48
C HIS A 183 5.45 -12.26 -7.19
N SER A 184 5.81 -12.45 -5.92
CA SER A 184 7.20 -12.56 -5.47
C SER A 184 7.75 -13.97 -5.70
N GLN A 185 9.06 -14.14 -5.55
CA GLN A 185 9.70 -15.46 -5.59
C GLN A 185 9.17 -16.41 -4.51
N ASN A 186 8.92 -15.90 -3.30
CA ASN A 186 8.46 -16.70 -2.16
C ASN A 186 7.05 -17.28 -2.37
N SER A 187 6.22 -16.63 -3.18
CA SER A 187 4.88 -17.12 -3.53
C SER A 187 4.84 -17.85 -4.88
N CYS A 188 6.00 -18.10 -5.50
CA CYS A 188 6.07 -18.64 -6.84
C CYS A 188 5.91 -20.16 -6.87
N ARG A 189 4.93 -20.64 -7.64
CA ARG A 189 4.72 -22.07 -7.95
C ARG A 189 5.33 -22.49 -9.30
N GLY A 190 5.97 -21.55 -10.01
CA GLY A 190 6.60 -21.81 -11.30
C GLY A 190 8.01 -22.38 -11.18
N GLN A 191 8.57 -22.75 -12.34
CA GLN A 191 9.96 -23.21 -12.48
C GLN A 191 10.93 -22.02 -12.59
N LEU A 192 12.22 -22.31 -12.39
CA LEU A 192 13.30 -21.35 -12.64
C LEU A 192 13.34 -21.04 -14.15
N THR A 193 13.16 -19.77 -14.49
CA THR A 193 13.13 -19.28 -15.87
C THR A 193 14.19 -18.19 -16.04
N CYS A 194 15.00 -18.30 -17.09
CA CYS A 194 16.02 -17.32 -17.42
C CYS A 194 15.37 -15.97 -17.78
N SER A 195 15.82 -14.87 -17.17
CA SER A 195 15.30 -13.53 -17.47
C SER A 195 15.68 -13.05 -18.86
N ARG A 196 16.77 -13.56 -19.45
CA ARG A 196 17.23 -13.19 -20.79
C ARG A 196 16.44 -13.89 -21.89
N CYS A 197 16.43 -15.23 -21.91
CA CYS A 197 15.91 -16.03 -23.03
C CYS A 197 14.56 -16.74 -22.75
N ALA A 198 13.97 -16.55 -21.57
CA ALA A 198 12.73 -17.20 -21.13
C ALA A 198 12.74 -18.74 -21.10
N SER A 199 13.89 -19.39 -21.27
CA SER A 199 14.02 -20.84 -21.14
C SER A 199 14.04 -21.27 -19.68
N VAL A 200 13.53 -22.48 -19.43
CA VAL A 200 13.50 -23.08 -18.09
C VAL A 200 14.85 -23.74 -17.77
N GLY A 201 15.23 -23.76 -16.50
CA GLY A 201 16.31 -24.62 -15.98
C GLY A 201 17.64 -23.92 -15.72
N HIS A 202 17.78 -22.63 -16.02
CA HIS A 202 18.99 -21.85 -15.72
C HIS A 202 18.71 -20.38 -15.39
N SER A 203 19.68 -19.69 -14.78
CA SER A 203 19.66 -18.24 -14.51
C SER A 203 20.23 -17.44 -15.69
N SER A 204 20.15 -16.10 -15.64
CA SER A 204 20.67 -15.25 -16.70
C SER A 204 22.17 -14.92 -16.59
N THR A 205 22.88 -15.41 -15.57
CA THR A 205 24.26 -15.01 -15.27
C THR A 205 25.20 -15.25 -16.46
N ASP A 206 25.12 -16.45 -17.05
CA ASP A 206 26.00 -16.89 -18.15
C ASP A 206 25.20 -17.19 -19.43
N CYS A 207 23.98 -16.64 -19.53
CA CYS A 207 23.10 -16.92 -20.66
C CYS A 207 23.48 -16.06 -21.88
N THR A 208 23.93 -16.73 -22.95
CA THR A 208 24.28 -16.09 -24.23
C THR A 208 23.19 -16.18 -25.30
N LEU A 209 22.10 -16.92 -25.01
CA LEU A 209 20.99 -17.09 -25.95
C LEU A 209 20.30 -15.77 -26.29
N GLU A 210 19.66 -15.75 -27.47
CA GLU A 210 18.88 -14.62 -27.95
C GLU A 210 17.79 -14.22 -26.93
N PRO A 211 17.62 -12.90 -26.68
CA PRO A 211 16.72 -12.43 -25.67
C PRO A 211 15.26 -12.68 -26.07
N LYS A 212 14.47 -13.19 -25.13
CA LYS A 212 13.04 -13.44 -25.29
C LYS A 212 12.33 -13.15 -23.97
N CYS A 213 11.26 -12.38 -24.04
CA CYS A 213 10.48 -12.02 -22.86
C CYS A 213 9.45 -13.09 -22.52
N VAL A 214 9.41 -13.56 -21.28
CA VAL A 214 8.37 -14.54 -20.84
C VAL A 214 6.96 -13.96 -20.86
N ASN A 215 6.82 -12.63 -20.78
CA ASN A 215 5.53 -11.96 -20.60
C ASN A 215 4.87 -11.54 -21.92
N CYS A 216 5.65 -11.15 -22.93
CA CYS A 216 5.15 -10.68 -24.24
C CYS A 216 5.73 -11.42 -25.44
N THR A 217 6.63 -12.39 -25.22
CA THR A 217 7.29 -13.23 -26.23
C THR A 217 8.13 -12.48 -27.28
N GLN A 218 8.37 -11.17 -27.11
CA GLN A 218 9.19 -10.35 -28.00
C GLN A 218 10.69 -10.45 -27.69
N SER A 219 11.52 -10.00 -28.64
CA SER A 219 12.99 -10.07 -28.63
C SER A 219 13.65 -9.07 -27.68
N HIS A 220 13.39 -9.22 -26.37
CA HIS A 220 14.06 -8.47 -25.31
C HIS A 220 14.02 -9.26 -23.99
N PRO A 221 14.93 -8.97 -23.03
CA PRO A 221 14.87 -9.59 -21.70
C PRO A 221 13.57 -9.29 -20.94
N SER A 222 13.25 -10.13 -19.97
CA SER A 222 12.02 -10.07 -19.17
C SER A 222 11.97 -8.90 -18.18
N ASP A 223 13.09 -8.21 -17.96
CA ASP A 223 13.22 -7.01 -17.13
C ASP A 223 13.25 -5.70 -17.93
N SER A 224 13.13 -5.77 -19.26
CA SER A 224 13.06 -4.59 -20.14
C SER A 224 11.86 -3.71 -19.83
N LYS A 225 12.12 -2.41 -19.60
CA LYS A 225 11.07 -1.38 -19.43
C LYS A 225 10.36 -1.02 -20.73
N LEU A 226 10.91 -1.42 -21.88
CA LEU A 226 10.29 -1.22 -23.18
C LEU A 226 9.14 -2.23 -23.44
N CYS A 227 9.09 -3.32 -22.66
CA CYS A 227 8.06 -4.34 -22.74
C CYS A 227 6.64 -3.77 -22.56
N GLN A 228 5.73 -4.05 -23.50
CA GLN A 228 4.35 -3.58 -23.42
C GLN A 228 3.62 -4.10 -22.18
N LYS A 229 3.88 -5.35 -21.76
CA LYS A 229 3.32 -5.89 -20.51
C LYS A 229 3.88 -5.19 -19.28
N TRP A 230 5.15 -4.78 -19.30
CA TRP A 230 5.73 -3.99 -18.22
C TRP A 230 5.07 -2.61 -18.13
N LYS A 231 4.88 -1.93 -19.26
CA LYS A 231 4.20 -0.61 -19.32
C LYS A 231 2.77 -0.70 -18.78
N LEU A 232 2.02 -1.72 -19.18
CA LEU A 232 0.68 -1.99 -18.66
C LEU A 232 0.69 -2.19 -17.14
N GLU A 233 1.57 -3.05 -16.61
CA GLU A 233 1.69 -3.26 -15.16
C GLU A 233 2.12 -1.98 -14.43
N LYS A 234 2.95 -1.13 -15.06
CA LYS A 234 3.34 0.17 -14.49
C LYS A 234 2.16 1.12 -14.38
N GLN A 235 1.32 1.18 -15.43
CA GLN A 235 0.08 1.96 -15.43
C GLN A 235 -0.91 1.46 -14.37
N ILE A 236 -1.00 0.14 -14.15
CA ILE A 236 -1.82 -0.43 -13.08
C ILE A 236 -1.31 0.04 -11.70
N GLN A 237 0.00 0.03 -11.45
CA GLN A 237 0.57 0.54 -10.19
C GLN A 237 0.33 2.03 -10.00
N GLU A 238 0.36 2.80 -11.08
CA GLU A 238 0.08 4.24 -11.05
C GLU A 238 -1.37 4.52 -10.67
N ILE A 239 -2.34 3.89 -11.35
CA ILE A 239 -3.77 4.05 -11.02
C ILE A 239 -4.05 3.58 -9.59
N LYS A 240 -3.48 2.43 -9.19
CA LYS A 240 -3.60 1.90 -7.83
C LYS A 240 -3.14 2.93 -6.79
N THR A 241 -1.97 3.53 -7.01
CA THR A 241 -1.38 4.51 -6.09
C THR A 241 -2.19 5.80 -6.08
N ASN A 242 -2.52 6.34 -7.25
CA ASN A 242 -3.17 7.65 -7.38
C ASN A 242 -4.64 7.63 -6.95
N LYS A 243 -5.35 6.52 -7.14
CA LYS A 243 -6.76 6.38 -6.73
C LYS A 243 -6.93 5.70 -5.36
N ASN A 244 -5.84 5.27 -4.71
CA ASN A 244 -5.85 4.49 -3.47
C ASN A 244 -6.82 3.30 -3.51
N ILE A 245 -6.73 2.50 -4.58
CA ILE A 245 -7.59 1.32 -4.80
C ILE A 245 -6.77 0.04 -4.79
N SER A 246 -7.42 -1.12 -4.79
CA SER A 246 -6.73 -2.41 -4.90
C SER A 246 -6.09 -2.58 -6.29
N TYR A 247 -5.06 -3.44 -6.37
CA TYR A 247 -4.42 -3.80 -7.64
C TYR A 247 -5.45 -4.39 -8.64
N PHE A 248 -6.39 -5.21 -8.16
CA PHE A 248 -7.42 -5.81 -9.00
C PHE A 248 -8.39 -4.77 -9.59
N GLU A 249 -8.79 -3.77 -8.81
CA GLU A 249 -9.63 -2.67 -9.31
C GLU A 249 -8.87 -1.83 -10.33
N ALA A 250 -7.60 -1.46 -10.04
CA ALA A 250 -6.77 -0.73 -10.99
C ALA A 250 -6.56 -1.48 -12.31
N ARG A 251 -6.39 -2.81 -12.25
CA ARG A 251 -6.29 -3.66 -13.44
C ARG A 251 -7.57 -3.71 -14.27
N ARG A 252 -8.75 -3.71 -13.63
CA ARG A 252 -10.04 -3.62 -14.35
C ARG A 252 -10.19 -2.30 -15.11
N LEU A 253 -9.69 -1.20 -14.55
CA LEU A 253 -9.74 0.13 -15.18
C LEU A 253 -8.78 0.31 -16.36
N THR A 254 -7.78 -0.57 -16.51
CA THR A 254 -6.80 -0.52 -17.62
C THR A 254 -7.09 -1.51 -18.72
N SER A 255 -8.02 -2.44 -18.51
CA SER A 255 -8.33 -3.53 -19.45
C SER A 255 -9.51 -3.20 -20.37
N ILE A 256 -9.63 -1.94 -20.79
CA ILE A 256 -10.62 -1.49 -21.80
C ILE A 256 -10.02 -1.69 -23.18
#